data_AF-A0A7V4P8T6-F1
#
_entry.id   AF-A0A7V4P8T6-F1
#
_cell.length_a   1.000
_cell.length_b   1.000
_cell.length_c   1.000
_cell.angle_alpha   90.00
_cell.angle_beta   90.00
_cell.angle_gamma   90.00
#
_symmetry.space_group_name_H-M   'P 1'
#
loop_
_entity.id
_entity.type
_entity.pdbx_description
1 polymer ?
#
loop_
_entity_poly.entity_id
_entity_poly.type
_entity_poly.pdbx_seq_one_letter_code
_entity_poly.pdbx_strand_id
1 'polypeptide(L)'
;MCICQPVADDLWVVAGDLGLARFEDKLSDSWPKGYNNDHAALRATSAFHRVTQQAAAKTGAVVALLDVGPNLGAINRSALIAADFLVIPLAADLFSLQGLKNLDPTVQEWRRQWTRMRDYAQVQFSLPAGQMEPAGYVVLQHAVRLDRPVRAFRRWLDRIPTAYREMVLGQPAVAVPFDEPDEHCLATLRNYRSLMSMAQEARKPMFDLRPADGAIGSHAQLVQTCRVELEQLAERIAQRCGLVRAGDQRSSWAGG
;
A
#
# COMPACT_ATOMS: atom_id res chain seq x y z
N MET A 1 26.69 8.03 3.56
CA MET A 1 26.01 6.92 2.86
C MET A 1 24.68 7.43 2.33
N CYS A 2 24.45 7.36 1.01
CA CYS A 2 23.19 7.81 0.42
C CYS A 2 22.12 6.76 0.73
N ILE A 3 21.07 7.14 1.47
CA ILE A 3 20.01 6.22 1.92
C ILE A 3 18.98 5.92 0.81
N CYS A 4 18.99 6.71 -0.27
CA CYS A 4 18.06 6.61 -1.39
C CYS A 4 18.82 6.74 -2.73
N GLN A 5 18.33 6.09 -3.78
CA GLN A 5 18.92 6.07 -5.12
C GLN A 5 17.88 6.53 -6.15
N PRO A 6 18.24 7.37 -7.13
CA PRO A 6 17.33 7.73 -8.22
C PRO A 6 17.16 6.53 -9.15
N VAL A 7 15.92 6.27 -9.59
CA VAL A 7 15.60 5.18 -10.52
C VAL A 7 14.84 5.64 -11.76
N ALA A 8 14.16 6.78 -11.68
CA ALA A 8 13.59 7.51 -12.81
C ALA A 8 13.42 9.00 -12.45
N ASP A 9 12.92 9.79 -13.38
CA ASP A 9 12.55 11.18 -13.11
C ASP A 9 11.53 11.23 -11.97
N ASP A 10 11.80 12.07 -10.97
CA ASP A 10 10.99 12.23 -9.76
C ASP A 10 10.72 10.94 -8.96
N LEU A 11 11.50 9.87 -9.20
CA LEU A 11 11.35 8.57 -8.53
C LEU A 11 12.65 8.11 -7.90
N TRP A 12 12.58 7.87 -6.59
CA TRP A 12 13.69 7.43 -5.77
C TRP A 12 13.32 6.17 -5.00
N VAL A 13 14.31 5.32 -4.75
CA VAL A 13 14.14 4.09 -3.98
C VAL A 13 15.05 4.08 -2.75
N VAL A 14 14.48 3.69 -1.60
CA VAL A 14 15.25 3.22 -0.45
C VAL A 14 15.28 1.71 -0.54
N ALA A 15 16.45 1.13 -0.87
CA ALA A 15 16.56 -0.30 -1.08
C ALA A 15 16.29 -1.07 0.22
N GLY A 16 15.45 -2.11 0.14
CA GLY A 16 15.30 -3.08 1.23
C GLY A 16 16.52 -3.97 1.37
N ASP A 17 16.62 -4.66 2.51
CA ASP A 17 17.71 -5.59 2.82
C ASP A 17 17.13 -6.84 3.52
N LEU A 18 17.55 -8.05 3.11
CA LEU A 18 17.10 -9.30 3.75
C LEU A 18 17.47 -9.36 5.23
N GLY A 19 18.55 -8.67 5.63
CA GLY A 19 18.97 -8.47 7.00
C GLY A 19 17.97 -7.69 7.86
N LEU A 20 16.99 -7.00 7.26
CA LEU A 20 15.87 -6.40 8.01
C LEU A 20 15.10 -7.46 8.81
N ALA A 21 15.03 -8.71 8.34
CA ALA A 21 14.40 -9.80 9.07
C ALA A 21 15.01 -10.02 10.47
N ARG A 22 16.30 -9.70 10.67
CA ARG A 22 16.97 -9.78 11.97
C ARG A 22 16.51 -8.70 12.96
N PHE A 23 15.85 -7.65 12.47
CA PHE A 23 15.29 -6.58 13.30
C PHE A 23 13.87 -6.90 13.78
N GLU A 24 13.25 -7.98 13.31
CA GLU A 24 11.91 -8.40 13.73
C GLU A 24 11.83 -8.57 15.25
N ASP A 25 12.75 -9.36 15.83
CA ASP A 25 12.82 -9.60 17.28
C ASP A 25 13.02 -8.29 18.06
N LYS A 26 13.93 -7.44 17.57
CA LYS A 26 14.21 -6.14 18.20
C LYS A 26 12.97 -5.22 18.19
N LEU A 27 12.24 -5.18 17.09
CA LEU A 27 11.01 -4.38 16.98
C LEU A 27 9.87 -4.97 17.82
N SER A 28 9.82 -6.29 17.94
CA SER A 28 8.89 -6.99 18.82
C SER A 28 9.16 -6.63 20.29
N ASP A 29 10.42 -6.73 20.73
CA ASP A 29 10.86 -6.41 22.10
C ASP A 29 10.71 -4.93 22.44
N SER A 30 10.85 -4.04 21.46
CA SER A 30 10.76 -2.59 21.67
C SER A 30 9.31 -2.16 21.91
N TRP A 31 8.34 -2.78 21.25
CA TRP A 31 6.95 -2.34 21.32
C TRP A 31 6.38 -2.22 22.75
N PRO A 32 6.43 -3.24 23.62
CA PRO A 32 5.89 -3.12 24.97
C PRO A 32 6.66 -2.09 25.82
N LYS A 33 7.96 -1.89 25.57
CA LYS A 33 8.78 -0.92 26.29
C LYS A 33 8.39 0.53 25.98
N GLY A 34 7.74 0.77 24.83
CA GLY A 34 7.18 2.07 24.48
C GLY A 34 6.19 2.60 25.52
N TYR A 35 5.45 1.72 26.22
CA TYR A 35 4.56 2.12 27.31
C TYR A 35 5.28 2.69 28.53
N ASN A 36 6.55 2.32 28.73
CA ASN A 36 7.38 2.81 29.84
C ASN A 36 8.15 4.08 29.46
N ASN A 37 7.76 4.74 28.36
CA ASN A 37 8.47 5.89 27.78
C ASN A 37 9.96 5.58 27.54
N ASP A 38 10.30 4.35 27.14
CA ASP A 38 11.67 4.00 26.76
C ASP A 38 12.01 4.69 25.43
N HIS A 39 12.92 5.66 25.48
CA HIS A 39 13.31 6.45 24.32
C HIS A 39 13.98 5.63 23.23
N ALA A 40 14.73 4.57 23.58
CA ALA A 40 15.37 3.70 22.60
C ALA A 40 14.35 2.81 21.91
N ALA A 41 13.37 2.32 22.65
CA ALA A 41 12.25 1.54 22.13
C ALA A 41 11.38 2.36 21.18
N LEU A 42 10.93 3.54 21.59
CA LEU A 42 10.16 4.46 20.74
C LEU A 42 10.93 4.83 19.47
N ARG A 43 12.25 5.02 19.59
CA ARG A 43 13.13 5.27 18.45
C ARG A 43 13.19 4.07 17.51
N ALA A 44 13.36 2.86 18.02
CA ALA A 44 13.41 1.65 17.20
C ALA A 44 12.07 1.42 16.46
N THR A 45 10.96 1.47 17.19
CA THR A 45 9.61 1.31 16.64
C THR A 45 9.29 2.32 15.56
N SER A 46 9.64 3.59 15.74
CA SER A 46 9.41 4.66 14.73
C SER A 46 10.53 4.81 13.68
N ALA A 47 11.39 3.80 13.49
CA ALA A 47 12.54 3.92 12.60
C ALA A 47 12.16 4.22 11.15
N PHE A 48 11.16 3.55 10.59
CA PHE A 48 10.72 3.74 9.21
C PHE A 48 10.20 5.14 8.94
N HIS A 49 9.53 5.78 9.91
CA HIS A 49 9.13 7.18 9.82
C HIS A 49 10.34 8.09 9.58
N ARG A 50 11.38 7.96 10.40
CA ARG A 50 12.57 8.81 10.26
C ARG A 50 13.35 8.52 8.98
N VAL A 51 13.45 7.27 8.55
CA VAL A 51 14.07 6.92 7.26
C VAL A 51 13.31 7.60 6.12
N THR A 52 11.98 7.53 6.15
CA THR A 52 11.10 8.17 5.15
C THR A 52 11.27 9.68 5.14
N GLN A 53 11.23 10.34 6.31
CA GLN A 53 11.42 11.78 6.43
C GLN A 53 12.81 12.24 5.97
N GLN A 54 13.85 11.48 6.27
CA GLN A 54 15.21 11.77 5.79
C GLN A 54 15.35 11.60 4.28
N ALA A 55 14.68 10.60 3.69
CA ALA A 55 14.66 10.42 2.25
C ALA A 55 13.91 11.58 1.58
N ALA A 56 12.71 11.90 2.06
CA ALA A 56 11.90 13.02 1.57
C ALA A 56 12.64 14.36 1.62
N ALA A 57 13.32 14.67 2.74
CA ALA A 57 14.10 15.90 2.87
C ALA A 57 15.27 16.00 1.88
N LYS A 58 15.82 14.86 1.43
CA LYS A 58 16.93 14.82 0.46
C LYS A 58 16.46 14.90 -0.99
N THR A 59 15.31 14.32 -1.29
CA THR A 59 14.82 14.15 -2.67
C THR A 59 13.74 15.16 -3.03
N GLY A 60 13.15 15.86 -2.06
CA GLY A 60 11.97 16.68 -2.25
C GLY A 60 10.68 15.87 -2.44
N ALA A 61 10.70 14.57 -2.14
CA ALA A 61 9.54 13.71 -2.31
C ALA A 61 8.37 14.16 -1.44
N VAL A 62 7.21 14.34 -2.07
CA VAL A 62 5.94 14.69 -1.42
C VAL A 62 5.09 13.47 -1.08
N VAL A 63 5.46 12.30 -1.60
CA VAL A 63 4.79 11.02 -1.40
C VAL A 63 5.84 9.94 -1.15
N ALA A 64 5.54 9.03 -0.23
CA ALA A 64 6.32 7.82 0.00
C ALA A 64 5.40 6.60 -0.10
N LEU A 65 5.85 5.57 -0.82
CA LEU A 65 5.20 4.27 -0.88
C LEU A 65 6.01 3.29 -0.03
N LEU A 66 5.37 2.69 0.97
CA LEU A 66 5.97 1.67 1.82
C LEU A 66 5.45 0.30 1.39
N ASP A 67 6.29 -0.50 0.76
CA ASP A 67 5.97 -1.89 0.41
C ASP A 67 6.28 -2.81 1.59
N VAL A 68 5.29 -3.60 2.01
CA VAL A 68 5.34 -4.44 3.21
C VAL A 68 5.04 -5.89 2.88
N GLY A 69 5.60 -6.80 3.67
CA GLY A 69 5.36 -8.24 3.49
C GLY A 69 3.90 -8.64 3.79
N PRO A 70 3.51 -9.90 3.53
CA PRO A 70 2.13 -10.36 3.74
C PRO A 70 1.78 -10.68 5.20
N ASN A 71 2.69 -10.45 6.16
CA ASN A 71 2.51 -10.86 7.55
C ASN A 71 2.00 -9.71 8.44
N LEU A 72 1.58 -10.03 9.66
CA LEU A 72 1.22 -9.05 10.69
C LEU A 72 2.32 -8.99 11.78
N GLY A 73 3.58 -8.94 11.33
CA GLY A 73 4.77 -8.91 12.18
C GLY A 73 5.15 -7.52 12.70
N ALA A 74 6.21 -7.48 13.51
CA ALA A 74 6.72 -6.27 14.15
C ALA A 74 7.32 -5.27 13.16
N ILE A 75 7.99 -5.73 12.09
CA ILE A 75 8.45 -4.88 10.99
C ILE A 75 7.26 -4.21 10.31
N ASN A 76 6.25 -5.00 9.93
CA ASN A 76 5.06 -4.48 9.25
C ASN A 76 4.28 -3.51 10.14
N ARG A 77 4.12 -3.81 11.44
CA ARG A 77 3.58 -2.86 12.41
C ARG A 77 4.37 -1.54 12.41
N SER A 78 5.69 -1.62 12.45
CA SER A 78 6.57 -0.44 12.50
C SER A 78 6.53 0.38 11.19
N ALA A 79 6.33 -0.28 10.05
CA ALA A 79 6.12 0.38 8.76
C ALA A 79 4.73 1.02 8.69
N LEU A 80 3.68 0.33 9.14
CA LEU A 80 2.30 0.82 9.12
C LEU A 80 2.10 2.03 10.03
N ILE A 81 2.66 2.04 11.25
CA ILE A 81 2.57 3.24 12.10
C ILE A 81 3.25 4.47 11.47
N ALA A 82 4.16 4.28 10.51
CA ALA A 82 4.81 5.37 9.79
C ALA A 82 3.97 5.85 8.59
N ALA A 83 2.93 5.12 8.21
CA ALA A 83 2.06 5.42 7.08
C ALA A 83 0.81 6.20 7.51
N ASP A 84 0.45 7.20 6.69
CA ASP A 84 -0.80 7.92 6.83
C ASP A 84 -1.97 7.10 6.29
N PHE A 85 -1.76 6.43 5.15
CA PHE A 85 -2.78 5.66 4.44
C PHE A 85 -2.38 4.20 4.21
N LEU A 86 -3.37 3.32 4.09
CA LEU A 86 -3.23 1.90 3.78
C LEU A 86 -4.05 1.54 2.53
N VAL A 87 -3.38 0.95 1.53
CA VAL A 87 -4.03 0.35 0.36
C VAL A 87 -3.94 -1.17 0.47
N ILE A 88 -5.07 -1.87 0.34
CA ILE A 88 -5.14 -3.32 0.61
C ILE A 88 -5.30 -4.10 -0.70
N PRO A 89 -4.26 -4.84 -1.16
CA PRO A 89 -4.41 -5.75 -2.28
C PRO A 89 -5.19 -7.00 -1.87
N LEU A 90 -6.21 -7.37 -2.65
CA LEU A 90 -7.09 -8.51 -2.39
C LEU A 90 -7.21 -9.39 -3.64
N ALA A 91 -7.06 -10.70 -3.47
CA ALA A 91 -7.48 -11.65 -4.49
C ALA A 91 -8.92 -12.10 -4.22
N ALA A 92 -9.64 -12.55 -5.26
CA ALA A 92 -10.99 -13.09 -5.11
C ALA A 92 -10.96 -14.55 -4.62
N ASP A 93 -10.48 -14.74 -3.40
CA ASP A 93 -10.37 -16.03 -2.74
C ASP A 93 -10.68 -15.95 -1.24
N LEU A 94 -10.80 -17.13 -0.62
CA LEU A 94 -11.10 -17.27 0.80
C LEU A 94 -9.97 -16.71 1.68
N PHE A 95 -8.71 -16.84 1.24
CA PHE A 95 -7.56 -16.40 2.04
C PHE A 95 -7.51 -14.88 2.17
N SER A 96 -7.85 -14.16 1.11
CA SER A 96 -7.92 -12.69 1.11
C SER A 96 -9.03 -12.19 2.04
N LEU A 97 -10.22 -12.80 1.98
CA LEU A 97 -11.31 -12.45 2.91
C LEU A 97 -11.01 -12.83 4.35
N GLN A 98 -10.32 -13.94 4.58
CA GLN A 98 -9.88 -14.30 5.93
C GLN A 98 -8.77 -13.37 6.42
N GLY A 99 -7.91 -12.88 5.52
CA GLY A 99 -6.91 -11.86 5.80
C GLY A 99 -7.53 -10.55 6.29
N LEU A 100 -8.60 -10.09 5.62
CA LEU A 100 -9.34 -8.89 6.04
C LEU A 100 -9.86 -8.99 7.49
N LYS A 101 -10.40 -10.16 7.88
CA LYS A 101 -10.89 -10.39 9.25
C LYS A 101 -9.83 -10.20 10.33
N ASN A 102 -8.58 -10.50 10.01
CA ASN A 102 -7.47 -10.37 10.95
C ASN A 102 -6.81 -8.99 10.87
N LEU A 103 -6.79 -8.39 9.68
CA LEU A 103 -6.09 -7.15 9.40
C LEU A 103 -6.66 -5.99 10.21
N ASP A 104 -7.97 -5.75 10.15
CA ASP A 104 -8.56 -4.61 10.84
C ASP A 104 -8.40 -4.61 12.35
N PRO A 105 -8.81 -5.65 13.11
CA PRO A 105 -8.66 -5.60 14.56
C PRO A 105 -7.20 -5.41 14.96
N THR A 106 -6.27 -5.93 14.15
CA THR A 106 -4.83 -5.74 14.36
C THR A 106 -4.39 -4.29 14.10
N VAL A 107 -4.81 -3.67 12.99
CA VAL A 107 -4.46 -2.28 12.66
C VAL A 107 -5.12 -1.30 13.63
N GLN A 108 -6.38 -1.51 14.01
CA GLN A 108 -7.07 -0.72 15.03
C GLN A 108 -6.38 -0.83 16.39
N GLU A 109 -5.96 -2.04 16.77
CA GLU A 109 -5.18 -2.25 17.98
C GLU A 109 -3.87 -1.46 17.93
N TRP A 110 -3.08 -1.63 16.87
CA TRP A 110 -1.80 -0.94 16.72
C TRP A 110 -1.97 0.58 16.72
N ARG A 111 -3.00 1.11 16.06
CA ARG A 111 -3.34 2.54 16.08
C ARG A 111 -3.60 3.03 17.50
N ARG A 112 -4.45 2.32 18.25
CA ARG A 112 -4.81 2.68 19.62
C ARG A 112 -3.59 2.62 20.56
N GLN A 113 -2.83 1.53 20.48
CA GLN A 113 -1.62 1.33 21.28
C GLN A 113 -0.56 2.39 20.97
N TRP A 114 -0.30 2.67 19.69
CA TRP A 114 0.67 3.67 19.26
C TRP A 114 0.27 5.08 19.70
N THR A 115 -1.00 5.46 19.51
CA THR A 115 -1.54 6.76 19.94
C THR A 115 -1.27 6.96 21.42
N ARG A 116 -1.58 5.94 22.25
CA ARG A 116 -1.29 5.98 23.69
C ARG A 116 0.20 6.18 23.97
N MET A 117 1.08 5.39 23.34
CA MET A 117 2.53 5.53 23.55
C MET A 117 3.04 6.92 23.16
N ARG A 118 2.57 7.44 22.02
CA ARG A 118 2.95 8.75 21.46
C ARG A 118 2.49 9.89 22.37
N ASP A 119 1.27 9.84 22.89
CA ASP A 119 0.71 10.92 23.71
C ASP A 119 1.44 11.07 25.06
N TYR A 120 2.02 9.99 25.59
CA TYR A 120 2.86 10.00 26.79
C TYR A 120 4.36 10.20 26.51
N ALA A 121 4.79 10.20 25.24
CA ALA A 121 6.20 10.20 24.88
C ALA A 121 6.88 11.55 25.15
N GLN A 122 8.02 11.53 25.84
CA GLN A 122 8.83 12.72 26.12
C GLN A 122 10.16 12.68 25.36
N VAL A 123 10.09 12.69 24.03
CA VAL A 123 11.25 12.47 23.15
C VAL A 123 11.62 13.70 22.33
N GLN A 124 12.92 13.84 22.02
CA GLN A 124 13.46 14.93 21.19
C GLN A 124 13.56 14.55 19.69
N PHE A 125 12.83 13.53 19.24
CA PHE A 125 12.81 13.11 17.84
C PHE A 125 11.38 12.96 17.34
N SER A 126 11.19 13.15 16.03
CA SER A 126 9.87 13.05 15.42
C SER A 126 9.31 11.63 15.51
N LEU A 127 8.04 11.55 15.89
CA LEU A 127 7.22 10.34 15.92
C LEU A 127 6.12 10.47 14.86
N PRO A 128 5.75 9.37 14.16
CA PRO A 128 4.65 9.42 13.22
C PRO A 128 3.31 9.52 13.95
N ALA A 129 2.31 10.06 13.24
CA ALA A 129 0.95 10.14 13.75
C ALA A 129 0.33 8.73 13.96
N GLY A 130 0.68 7.76 13.11
CA GLY A 130 0.11 6.41 13.16
C GLY A 130 -1.34 6.34 12.71
N GLN A 131 -1.70 7.12 11.68
CA GLN A 131 -3.08 7.16 11.18
C GLN A 131 -3.49 5.84 10.56
N MET A 132 -2.66 5.24 9.69
CA MET A 132 -2.95 3.95 9.04
C MET A 132 -4.35 3.93 8.39
N GLU A 133 -4.81 5.04 7.83
CA GLU A 133 -6.19 5.19 7.35
C GLU A 133 -6.42 4.33 6.09
N PRO A 134 -7.44 3.46 6.06
CA PRO A 134 -7.73 2.65 4.88
C PRO A 134 -8.19 3.52 3.69
N ALA A 135 -7.32 3.70 2.69
CA ALA A 135 -7.62 4.48 1.49
C ALA A 135 -8.52 3.70 0.49
N GLY A 136 -8.51 2.37 0.57
CA GLY A 136 -9.29 1.48 -0.28
C GLY A 136 -8.58 0.15 -0.53
N TYR A 137 -9.18 -0.65 -1.40
CA TYR A 137 -8.64 -1.95 -1.79
C TYR A 137 -8.46 -2.10 -3.30
N VAL A 138 -7.53 -2.94 -3.72
CA VAL A 138 -7.28 -3.27 -5.12
C VAL A 138 -7.59 -4.75 -5.33
N VAL A 139 -8.49 -5.08 -6.25
CA VAL A 139 -8.78 -6.47 -6.59
C VAL A 139 -7.77 -6.96 -7.63
N LEU A 140 -6.96 -7.94 -7.26
CA LEU A 140 -6.02 -8.62 -8.14
C LEU A 140 -6.71 -9.86 -8.72
N GLN A 141 -6.96 -9.85 -10.03
CA GLN A 141 -7.47 -11.04 -10.71
C GLN A 141 -6.40 -12.13 -10.70
N HIS A 142 -6.69 -13.25 -10.04
CA HIS A 142 -5.90 -14.44 -10.24
C HIS A 142 -6.09 -14.91 -11.69
N ALA A 143 -5.03 -15.39 -12.34
CA ALA A 143 -5.17 -16.08 -13.61
C ALA A 143 -6.19 -17.20 -13.36
N VAL A 144 -7.38 -17.07 -13.94
CA VAL A 144 -8.44 -18.06 -13.82
C VAL A 144 -7.80 -19.35 -14.33
N ARG A 145 -7.45 -20.25 -13.40
CA ARG A 145 -7.17 -21.62 -13.81
C ARG A 145 -8.46 -22.07 -14.49
N LEU A 146 -8.32 -22.59 -15.71
CA LEU A 146 -9.40 -23.04 -16.58
C LEU A 146 -10.34 -24.09 -15.93
N ASP A 147 -10.02 -24.53 -14.71
CA ASP A 147 -10.69 -25.55 -13.91
C ASP A 147 -11.70 -25.00 -12.87
N ARG A 148 -11.70 -23.69 -12.55
CA ARG A 148 -12.68 -23.11 -11.60
C ARG A 148 -13.88 -22.49 -12.32
N PRO A 149 -15.12 -22.91 -12.02
CA PRO A 149 -16.30 -22.31 -12.63
C PRO A 149 -16.37 -20.82 -12.27
N VAL A 150 -16.51 -19.97 -13.30
CA VAL A 150 -16.63 -18.50 -13.23
C VAL A 150 -17.58 -18.03 -12.10
N ARG A 151 -18.61 -18.82 -11.79
CA ARG A 151 -19.59 -18.55 -10.72
C ARG A 151 -18.98 -18.56 -9.31
N ALA A 152 -18.03 -19.44 -9.01
CA ALA A 152 -17.42 -19.51 -7.67
C ALA A 152 -16.46 -18.34 -7.42
N PHE A 153 -15.74 -17.91 -8.45
CA PHE A 153 -14.89 -16.70 -8.42
C PHE A 153 -15.75 -15.43 -8.23
N ARG A 154 -16.85 -15.32 -8.99
CA ARG A 154 -17.80 -14.22 -8.87
C ARG A 154 -18.38 -14.08 -7.46
N ARG A 155 -18.78 -15.20 -6.83
CA ARG A 155 -19.27 -15.19 -5.43
C ARG A 155 -18.28 -14.58 -4.43
N TRP A 156 -16.97 -14.71 -4.65
CA TRP A 156 -15.98 -14.11 -3.76
C TRP A 156 -15.80 -12.63 -4.04
N LEU A 157 -15.76 -12.23 -5.32
CA LEU A 157 -15.75 -10.82 -5.70
C LEU A 157 -16.93 -10.06 -5.09
N ASP A 158 -18.12 -10.64 -5.16
CA ASP A 158 -19.37 -10.04 -4.66
C ASP A 158 -19.34 -9.81 -3.14
N ARG A 159 -18.46 -10.51 -2.40
CA ARG A 159 -18.33 -10.40 -0.95
C ARG A 159 -17.28 -9.40 -0.49
N ILE A 160 -16.34 -9.01 -1.35
CA ILE A 160 -15.24 -8.10 -0.98
C ILE A 160 -15.78 -6.74 -0.51
N PRO A 161 -16.71 -6.06 -1.22
CA PRO A 161 -17.26 -4.76 -0.79
C PRO A 161 -17.83 -4.77 0.62
N THR A 162 -18.67 -5.79 0.92
CA THR A 162 -19.30 -5.95 2.24
C THR A 162 -18.26 -6.28 3.29
N ALA A 163 -17.35 -7.21 3.01
CA ALA A 163 -16.29 -7.60 3.94
C ALA A 163 -15.35 -6.43 4.25
N TYR A 164 -15.01 -5.59 3.27
CA TYR A 164 -14.18 -4.42 3.49
C TYR A 164 -14.86 -3.40 4.41
N ARG A 165 -16.13 -3.07 4.18
CA ARG A 165 -16.89 -2.14 5.04
C ARG A 165 -17.04 -2.66 6.46
N GLU A 166 -17.46 -3.91 6.59
CA GLU A 166 -17.69 -4.55 7.89
C GLU A 166 -16.38 -4.72 8.65
N MET A 167 -15.38 -5.29 7.99
CA MET A 167 -14.15 -5.70 8.66
C MET A 167 -13.21 -4.53 8.79
N VAL A 168 -13.00 -3.67 7.78
CA VAL A 168 -11.96 -2.62 7.78
C VAL A 168 -12.48 -1.24 8.20
N LEU A 169 -13.71 -0.90 7.83
CA LEU A 169 -14.28 0.41 8.17
C LEU A 169 -15.15 0.37 9.43
N GLY A 170 -15.41 -0.81 9.99
CA GLY A 170 -16.33 -0.98 11.13
C GLY A 170 -17.76 -0.53 10.82
N GLN A 171 -18.14 -0.48 9.54
CA GLN A 171 -19.46 -0.06 9.10
C GLN A 171 -20.43 -1.25 9.11
N PRO A 172 -21.74 -1.04 9.34
CA PRO A 172 -22.72 -2.11 9.21
C PRO A 172 -22.64 -2.76 7.83
N ALA A 173 -22.82 -4.09 7.77
CA ALA A 173 -22.89 -4.83 6.53
C ALA A 173 -24.17 -4.46 5.75
N VAL A 174 -24.17 -3.30 5.10
CA VAL A 174 -25.17 -2.93 4.12
C VAL A 174 -24.81 -3.63 2.82
N ALA A 175 -25.78 -4.32 2.22
CA ALA A 175 -25.60 -4.87 0.88
C ALA A 175 -25.36 -3.72 -0.08
N VAL A 176 -24.15 -3.63 -0.64
CA VAL A 176 -23.85 -2.68 -1.71
C VAL A 176 -24.57 -3.19 -2.96
N PRO A 177 -25.43 -2.38 -3.61
CA PRO A 177 -26.07 -2.77 -4.86
C PRO A 177 -25.03 -3.21 -5.88
N PHE A 178 -25.22 -4.38 -6.49
CA PHE A 178 -24.26 -5.00 -7.40
C PHE A 178 -23.93 -4.14 -8.63
N ASP A 179 -24.84 -3.25 -9.02
CA ASP A 179 -24.73 -2.45 -10.24
C ASP A 179 -23.98 -1.11 -10.02
N GLU A 180 -23.63 -0.78 -8.78
CA GLU A 180 -22.87 0.43 -8.47
C GLU A 180 -21.39 0.12 -8.22
N PRO A 181 -20.46 0.87 -8.83
CA PRO A 181 -19.04 0.72 -8.54
C PRO A 181 -18.78 1.04 -7.07
N ASP A 182 -18.23 0.08 -6.32
CA ASP A 182 -17.83 0.31 -4.92
C ASP A 182 -16.80 1.43 -4.86
N GLU A 183 -17.15 2.50 -4.15
CA GLU A 183 -16.29 3.65 -3.95
C GLU A 183 -14.92 3.29 -3.33
N HIS A 184 -14.85 2.25 -2.48
CA HIS A 184 -13.61 1.83 -1.81
C HIS A 184 -12.76 0.89 -2.65
N CYS A 185 -13.31 0.35 -3.74
CA CYS A 185 -12.52 -0.35 -4.74
C CYS A 185 -11.70 0.70 -5.49
N LEU A 186 -10.38 0.55 -5.52
CA LEU A 186 -9.44 1.46 -6.20
C LEU A 186 -9.08 1.00 -7.60
N ALA A 187 -9.14 -0.31 -7.86
CA ALA A 187 -9.06 -0.89 -9.19
C ALA A 187 -9.38 -2.38 -9.12
N THR A 188 -9.76 -2.95 -10.26
CA THR A 188 -9.70 -4.39 -10.50
C THR A 188 -8.64 -4.62 -11.56
N LEU A 189 -7.47 -5.10 -11.16
CA LEU A 189 -6.34 -5.33 -12.04
C LEU A 189 -6.38 -6.74 -12.61
N ARG A 190 -6.10 -6.84 -13.90
CA ARG A 190 -5.94 -8.11 -14.61
C ARG A 190 -4.67 -8.83 -14.16
N ASN A 191 -4.62 -10.12 -14.48
CA ASN A 191 -3.37 -10.86 -14.34
C ASN A 191 -2.44 -10.57 -15.54
N TYR A 192 -1.35 -9.86 -15.29
CA TYR A 192 -0.35 -9.49 -16.30
C TYR A 192 0.84 -10.49 -16.38
N ARG A 193 0.66 -11.77 -16.01
CA ARG A 193 1.76 -12.75 -15.86
C ARG A 193 2.77 -12.77 -17.02
N SER A 194 2.29 -12.72 -18.27
CA SER A 194 3.18 -12.72 -19.43
C SER A 194 4.02 -11.45 -19.54
N LEU A 195 3.41 -10.28 -19.26
CA LEU A 195 4.14 -9.01 -19.20
C LEU A 195 5.10 -8.96 -18.01
N MET A 196 4.74 -9.54 -16.85
CA MET A 196 5.61 -9.57 -15.67
C MET A 196 6.93 -10.28 -15.97
N SER A 197 6.89 -11.45 -16.60
CA SER A 197 8.12 -12.18 -16.99
C SER A 197 8.96 -11.36 -17.97
N MET A 198 8.34 -10.79 -19.02
CA MET A 198 9.04 -9.94 -20.00
C MET A 198 9.66 -8.69 -19.35
N ALA A 199 8.93 -8.04 -18.45
CA ALA A 199 9.36 -6.86 -17.71
C ALA A 199 10.59 -7.15 -16.83
N GLN A 200 10.62 -8.30 -16.16
CA GLN A 200 11.76 -8.73 -15.35
C GLN A 200 13.00 -8.97 -16.21
N GLU A 201 12.87 -9.67 -17.34
CA GLU A 201 13.97 -9.92 -18.28
C GLU A 201 14.49 -8.60 -18.90
N ALA A 202 13.59 -7.73 -19.34
CA ALA A 202 13.92 -6.45 -19.93
C ALA A 202 14.37 -5.38 -18.91
N ARG A 203 14.15 -5.64 -17.61
CA ARG A 203 14.38 -4.70 -16.48
C ARG A 203 13.69 -3.35 -16.68
N LYS A 204 12.41 -3.40 -17.05
CA LYS A 204 11.55 -2.22 -17.30
C LYS A 204 10.16 -2.44 -16.71
N PRO A 205 9.40 -1.38 -16.43
CA PRO A 205 7.99 -1.50 -16.11
C PRO A 205 7.21 -2.22 -17.22
N MET A 206 6.16 -2.98 -16.84
CA MET A 206 5.32 -3.71 -17.80
C MET A 206 4.73 -2.81 -18.89
N PHE A 207 4.37 -1.58 -18.53
CA PHE A 207 3.79 -0.60 -19.45
C PHE A 207 4.81 0.04 -20.40
N ASP A 208 6.11 -0.17 -20.20
CA ASP A 208 7.20 0.33 -21.05
C ASP A 208 7.80 -0.75 -21.96
N LEU A 209 7.25 -1.97 -21.94
CA LEU A 209 7.67 -3.05 -22.83
C LEU A 209 7.40 -2.68 -24.30
N ARG A 210 8.36 -2.97 -25.16
CA ARG A 210 8.30 -2.69 -26.61
C ARG A 210 8.24 -4.00 -27.41
N PRO A 211 7.93 -3.97 -28.71
CA PRO A 211 8.04 -5.14 -29.58
C PRO A 211 9.41 -5.83 -29.52
N ALA A 212 10.49 -5.06 -29.39
CA ALA A 212 11.85 -5.58 -29.23
C ALA A 212 12.08 -6.36 -27.91
N ASP A 213 11.22 -6.15 -26.91
CA ASP A 213 11.24 -6.87 -25.63
C ASP A 213 10.30 -8.11 -25.66
N GLY A 214 9.79 -8.51 -26.85
CA GLY A 214 8.91 -9.67 -27.04
C GLY A 214 7.41 -9.36 -26.92
N ALA A 215 7.04 -8.13 -26.58
CA ALA A 215 5.64 -7.70 -26.48
C ALA A 215 5.02 -7.40 -27.87
N ILE A 216 4.75 -8.44 -28.65
CA ILE A 216 4.15 -8.37 -30.00
C ILE A 216 2.70 -8.87 -30.01
N GLY A 217 1.94 -8.48 -31.04
CA GLY A 217 0.54 -8.91 -31.22
C GLY A 217 -0.35 -8.56 -30.03
N SER A 218 -0.99 -9.56 -29.43
CA SER A 218 -1.86 -9.37 -28.25
C SER A 218 -1.13 -8.80 -27.03
N HIS A 219 0.19 -9.03 -26.91
CA HIS A 219 0.96 -8.51 -25.78
C HIS A 219 1.16 -7.00 -25.89
N ALA A 220 1.33 -6.47 -27.12
CA ALA A 220 1.42 -5.02 -27.34
C ALA A 220 0.14 -4.29 -26.91
N GLN A 221 -1.03 -4.86 -27.19
CA GLN A 221 -2.31 -4.33 -26.72
C GLN A 221 -2.44 -4.41 -25.19
N LEU A 222 -1.92 -5.50 -24.59
CA LEU A 222 -1.92 -5.69 -23.15
C LEU A 222 -1.01 -4.69 -22.42
N VAL A 223 0.12 -4.30 -23.02
CA VAL A 223 1.01 -3.23 -22.50
C VAL A 223 0.26 -1.90 -22.41
N GLN A 224 -0.48 -1.52 -23.46
CA GLN A 224 -1.28 -0.30 -23.45
C GLN A 224 -2.41 -0.35 -22.42
N THR A 225 -3.07 -1.51 -22.30
CA THR A 225 -4.09 -1.73 -21.26
C THR A 225 -3.49 -1.60 -19.85
N CYS A 226 -2.31 -2.18 -19.63
CA CYS A 226 -1.57 -2.10 -18.37
C CYS A 226 -1.26 -0.66 -17.97
N ARG A 227 -0.81 0.15 -18.95
CA ARG A 227 -0.56 1.59 -18.73
C ARG A 227 -1.81 2.29 -18.21
N VAL A 228 -2.92 2.19 -18.93
CA VAL A 228 -4.17 2.86 -18.59
C VAL A 228 -4.68 2.42 -17.22
N GLU A 229 -4.68 1.12 -16.92
CA GLU A 229 -5.17 0.60 -15.64
C GLU A 229 -4.31 1.04 -14.45
N LEU A 230 -2.98 1.07 -14.60
CA LEU A 230 -2.08 1.51 -13.52
C LEU A 230 -2.08 3.03 -13.34
N GLU A 231 -2.22 3.81 -14.42
CA GLU A 231 -2.38 5.26 -14.35
C GLU A 231 -3.68 5.63 -13.61
N GLN A 232 -4.80 4.98 -13.96
CA GLN A 232 -6.08 5.18 -13.26
C GLN A 232 -6.02 4.78 -11.79
N LEU A 233 -5.33 3.69 -11.46
CA LEU A 233 -5.13 3.28 -10.07
C LEU A 233 -4.30 4.33 -9.30
N ALA A 234 -3.20 4.81 -9.89
CA ALA A 234 -2.35 5.82 -9.28
C ALA A 234 -3.12 7.12 -9.02
N GLU A 235 -3.94 7.57 -9.99
CA GLU A 235 -4.80 8.75 -9.84
C GLU A 235 -5.84 8.57 -8.74
N ARG A 236 -6.49 7.41 -8.65
CA ARG A 236 -7.49 7.12 -7.60
C ARG A 236 -6.87 7.05 -6.21
N ILE A 237 -5.69 6.46 -6.08
CA ILE A 237 -4.93 6.47 -4.82
C ILE A 237 -4.58 7.92 -4.45
N ALA A 238 -4.07 8.70 -5.40
CA ALA A 238 -3.72 10.10 -5.16
C ALA A 238 -4.92 10.92 -4.68
N GLN A 239 -6.08 10.80 -5.34
CA GLN A 239 -7.32 11.47 -4.95
C GLN A 239 -7.77 11.06 -3.55
N ARG A 240 -7.79 9.76 -3.25
CA ARG A 240 -8.20 9.23 -1.94
C ARG A 240 -7.29 9.69 -0.80
N CYS A 241 -6.00 9.84 -1.08
CA CYS A 241 -5.02 10.32 -0.11
C CYS A 241 -4.88 11.86 -0.08
N GLY A 242 -5.72 12.61 -0.81
CA GLY A 242 -5.69 14.08 -0.84
C GLY A 242 -4.46 14.68 -1.53
N LEU A 243 -3.80 13.91 -2.40
CA LEU A 243 -2.63 14.36 -3.17
C LEU A 243 -3.10 15.16 -4.38
N VAL A 244 -2.81 16.45 -4.39
CA VAL A 244 -3.14 17.37 -5.49
C VAL A 244 -1.99 17.41 -6.49
N ARG A 245 -2.28 17.34 -7.79
CA ARG A 245 -1.26 17.51 -8.83
C ARG A 245 -0.65 18.91 -8.72
N ALA A 246 0.67 19.01 -8.85
CA ALA A 246 1.39 20.29 -8.80
C ALA A 246 0.89 21.36 -9.81
N GLY A 247 0.11 20.96 -10.83
CA GLY A 247 -0.54 21.86 -11.79
C GLY A 247 -1.83 22.54 -11.28
N ASP A 248 -2.54 21.95 -10.33
CA ASP A 248 -3.83 22.48 -9.84
C ASP A 248 -3.66 23.58 -8.78
N GLN A 249 -2.45 23.75 -8.22
CA GLN A 249 -2.16 24.82 -7.27
C GLN A 249 -1.99 26.21 -7.93
N ARG A 250 -1.86 26.28 -9.26
CA ARG A 250 -1.66 27.56 -9.98
C ARG A 250 -2.97 28.28 -10.35
N SER A 251 -4.13 27.65 -10.20
CA SER A 251 -5.43 28.27 -10.53
C SER A 251 -6.07 29.04 -9.38
N SER A 252 -5.60 28.88 -8.14
CA SER A 252 -6.15 29.56 -6.96
C SER A 252 -5.54 30.94 -6.67
N TRP A 253 -4.50 31.35 -7.40
CA TRP A 253 -3.82 32.64 -7.20
C TRP A 253 -4.07 33.68 -8.31
N ALA A 254 -4.94 33.38 -9.29
CA ALA A 254 -5.30 34.31 -10.37
C ALA A 254 -6.66 35.01 -10.16
N GLY A 255 -7.24 34.92 -8.96
CA GLY A 255 -8.51 35.55 -8.59
C GLY A 255 -8.39 36.26 -7.24
N GLY A 256 -7.69 37.38 -7.22
CA GLY A 256 -7.56 38.29 -6.08
C GLY A 256 -7.09 39.65 -6.55
#